data_AF-A0A7J8NQ66-F1
#
_entry.id   AF-A0A7J8NQ66-F1
#
_cell.length_a   1.000
_cell.length_b   1.000
_cell.length_c   1.000
_cell.angle_alpha   90.00
_cell.angle_beta   90.00
_cell.angle_gamma   90.00
#
_symmetry.space_group_name_H-M   'P 1'
#
loop_
_entity.id
_entity.type
_entity.pdbx_description
1 polymer ?
#
loop_
_entity_poly.entity_id
_entity_poly.type
_entity_poly.pdbx_seq_one_letter_code
_entity_poly.pdbx_strand_id
1 'polypeptide(L)'
;MDTTSVRCLVNSISRFIHLVSCQTIKVAPVEKDYRNMVIVLKLLKPLLDDVIECEIPSDDILYKECEELDMLVNEAREFTENWCPKMSKIH
;
A
#
# COMPACT_ATOMS: atom_id res chain seq x y z
N MET A 1 16.79 16.07 7.03
CA MET A 1 15.35 15.89 7.32
C MET A 1 15.03 14.40 7.34
N ASP A 2 14.00 14.00 8.06
CA ASP A 2 13.75 12.60 8.32
C ASP A 2 12.92 11.95 7.20
N THR A 3 13.56 11.10 6.39
CA THR A 3 12.92 10.27 5.35
C THR A 3 12.05 9.13 5.90
N THR A 4 11.85 9.06 7.22
CA THR A 4 11.10 7.99 7.89
C THR A 4 9.70 7.79 7.28
N SER A 5 8.94 8.85 7.00
CA SER A 5 7.61 8.72 6.41
C SER A 5 7.63 8.04 5.03
N VAL A 6 8.64 8.34 4.21
CA VAL A 6 8.83 7.70 2.89
C VAL A 6 9.22 6.22 3.06
N ARG A 7 10.11 5.90 4.02
CA ARG A 7 10.51 4.51 4.31
C ARG A 7 9.33 3.69 4.84
N CYS A 8 8.50 4.27 5.70
CA CYS A 8 7.28 3.65 6.20
C CYS A 8 6.34 3.31 5.03
N LEU A 9 6.08 4.27 4.16
CA LEU A 9 5.26 4.08 2.97
C LEU A 9 5.80 2.97 2.05
N VAL A 10 7.10 2.98 1.74
CA VAL A 10 7.74 1.95 0.91
C VAL A 10 7.55 0.54 1.51
N ASN A 11 7.66 0.42 2.82
CA ASN A 11 7.43 -0.84 3.53
C ASN A 11 5.95 -1.27 3.45
N SER A 12 5.01 -0.36 3.71
CA SER A 12 3.56 -0.62 3.62
C SER A 12 3.15 -1.03 2.21
N ILE A 13 3.67 -0.35 1.18
CA ILE A 13 3.49 -0.71 -0.24
C ILE A 13 3.98 -2.14 -0.49
N SER A 14 5.19 -2.48 -0.04
CA SER A 14 5.78 -3.81 -0.24
C SER A 14 4.92 -4.91 0.37
N ARG A 15 4.42 -4.68 1.60
CA ARG A 15 3.50 -5.60 2.28
C ARG A 15 2.17 -5.75 1.57
N PHE A 16 1.58 -4.65 1.11
CA PHE A 16 0.32 -4.67 0.37
C PHE A 16 0.46 -5.40 -0.97
N ILE A 17 1.51 -5.13 -1.74
CA ILE A 17 1.80 -5.85 -3.00
C ILE A 17 1.94 -7.34 -2.75
N HIS A 18 2.63 -7.74 -1.69
CA HIS A 18 2.79 -9.14 -1.31
C HIS A 18 1.43 -9.77 -0.98
N LEU A 19 0.61 -9.12 -0.15
CA LEU A 19 -0.72 -9.57 0.21
C LEU A 19 -1.62 -9.79 -1.03
N VAL A 20 -1.60 -8.83 -1.97
CA VAL A 20 -2.40 -8.91 -3.21
C VAL A 20 -1.91 -9.98 -4.18
N SER A 21 -0.62 -10.29 -4.13
CA SER A 21 -0.06 -11.39 -4.92
C SER A 21 -0.45 -12.76 -4.37
N CYS A 22 -0.83 -12.86 -3.08
CA CYS A 22 -1.32 -14.10 -2.48
C CYS A 22 -2.72 -14.48 -2.99
N GLN A 23 -3.01 -15.79 -3.01
CA GLN A 23 -4.29 -16.31 -3.51
C GLN A 23 -5.51 -15.85 -2.70
N THR A 24 -5.32 -15.31 -1.50
CA THR A 24 -6.37 -14.81 -0.60
C THR A 24 -7.24 -13.72 -1.24
N ILE A 25 -6.68 -12.86 -2.10
CA ILE A 25 -7.45 -11.80 -2.76
C ILE A 25 -8.32 -12.33 -3.90
N LYS A 26 -7.98 -13.48 -4.50
CA LYS A 26 -8.69 -14.01 -5.69
C LYS A 26 -10.17 -14.31 -5.48
N VAL A 27 -10.61 -14.33 -4.22
CA VAL A 27 -12.00 -14.58 -3.79
C VAL A 27 -12.69 -13.32 -3.28
N ALA A 28 -12.01 -12.17 -3.25
CA ALA A 28 -12.59 -10.90 -2.83
C ALA A 28 -13.26 -10.17 -4.01
N PRO A 29 -14.47 -9.58 -3.83
CA PRO A 29 -15.15 -8.79 -4.86
C PRO A 29 -14.31 -7.61 -5.39
N VAL A 30 -13.37 -7.12 -4.58
CA VAL A 30 -12.51 -5.96 -4.85
C VAL A 30 -11.17 -6.34 -5.50
N GLU A 31 -10.98 -7.61 -5.89
CA GLU A 31 -9.70 -8.10 -6.45
C GLU A 31 -9.19 -7.23 -7.60
N LYS A 32 -10.07 -6.87 -8.54
CA LYS A 32 -9.69 -6.10 -9.73
C LYS A 32 -9.12 -4.74 -9.34
N ASP A 33 -9.75 -4.06 -8.39
CA ASP A 33 -9.36 -2.73 -7.95
C ASP A 33 -8.02 -2.78 -7.21
N TYR A 34 -7.82 -3.78 -6.35
CA TYR A 34 -6.54 -3.97 -5.66
C TYR A 34 -5.40 -4.38 -6.57
N ARG A 35 -5.66 -5.17 -7.62
CA ARG A 35 -4.67 -5.42 -8.67
C ARG A 35 -4.28 -4.14 -9.40
N ASN A 36 -5.23 -3.26 -9.71
CA ASN A 36 -4.95 -1.96 -10.33
C ASN A 36 -4.11 -1.07 -9.39
N MET A 37 -4.46 -1.02 -8.11
CA MET A 37 -3.66 -0.29 -7.11
C MET A 37 -2.22 -0.83 -7.05
N VAL A 38 -2.03 -2.15 -7.05
CA VAL A 38 -0.69 -2.76 -7.06
C VAL A 38 0.11 -2.37 -8.30
N ILE A 39 -0.51 -2.25 -9.46
CA ILE A 39 0.18 -1.79 -10.68
C ILE A 39 0.71 -0.37 -10.47
N VAL A 40 -0.12 0.54 -9.95
CA VAL A 40 0.28 1.93 -9.67
C VAL A 40 1.37 1.99 -8.60
N LEU A 41 1.20 1.27 -7.49
CA LEU A 41 2.15 1.29 -6.37
C LEU A 41 3.51 0.66 -6.75
N LYS A 42 3.54 -0.32 -7.66
CA LYS A 42 4.79 -0.86 -8.22
C LYS A 42 5.57 0.16 -9.02
N LEU A 43 4.88 1.10 -9.69
CA LEU A 43 5.52 2.18 -10.43
C LEU A 43 5.98 3.31 -9.49
N LEU A 44 5.21 3.58 -8.44
CA LEU A 44 5.54 4.61 -7.46
C LEU A 44 6.71 4.22 -6.56
N LYS A 45 6.76 2.96 -6.09
CA LYS A 45 7.78 2.49 -5.14
C LYS A 45 9.24 2.86 -5.54
N PRO A 46 9.73 2.59 -6.76
CA PRO A 46 11.11 2.92 -7.11
C PRO A 46 11.39 4.43 -7.06
N LEU A 47 10.40 5.28 -7.36
CA LEU A 47 10.56 6.73 -7.22
C LEU A 47 10.75 7.13 -5.76
N LEU A 48 10.05 6.46 -4.84
CA LEU A 48 10.19 6.67 -3.40
C LEU A 48 11.52 6.10 -2.86
N ASP A 49 11.97 4.97 -3.41
CA ASP A 49 13.31 4.41 -3.12
C ASP A 49 14.39 5.42 -3.53
N ASP A 50 14.30 6.01 -4.74
CA ASP A 50 15.22 7.05 -5.22
C ASP A 50 15.22 8.30 -4.32
N VAL A 51 14.05 8.74 -3.83
CA VAL A 51 13.94 9.87 -2.87
C VAL A 51 14.75 9.59 -1.59
N ILE A 52 14.67 8.35 -1.09
CA ILE A 52 15.41 7.91 0.09
C ILE A 52 16.92 7.85 -0.18
N GLU A 53 17.32 7.29 -1.32
CA GLU A 53 18.72 7.10 -1.70
C GLU A 53 19.42 8.42 -2.05
N CYS A 54 18.72 9.34 -2.70
CA CYS A 54 19.26 10.62 -3.15
C CYS A 54 19.25 11.71 -2.06
N GLU A 55 18.72 11.41 -0.87
CA GLU A 55 18.57 12.35 0.24
C GLU A 55 18.00 13.71 -0.21
N ILE A 56 16.96 13.68 -1.05
CA ILE A 56 16.40 14.87 -1.70
C ILE A 56 16.05 15.92 -0.62
N PRO A 57 16.43 17.20 -0.82
CA PRO A 57 16.11 18.26 0.14
C PRO A 57 14.61 18.29 0.45
N SER A 58 14.31 18.45 1.73
CA SER A 58 12.96 18.33 2.27
C SER A 58 11.92 19.15 1.56
N ASP A 59 10.89 18.46 1.12
CA ASP A 59 9.61 19.04 0.78
C ASP A 59 8.60 18.53 1.83
N ASP A 60 8.20 19.41 2.75
CA ASP A 60 7.24 19.06 3.81
C ASP A 60 5.90 18.60 3.23
N ILE A 61 5.55 19.05 2.02
CA ILE A 61 4.37 18.59 1.29
C ILE A 61 4.57 17.13 0.92
N LEU A 62 5.70 16.76 0.31
CA LEU A 62 5.98 15.38 -0.08
C LEU A 62 5.87 14.41 1.10
N TYR A 63 6.44 14.76 2.25
CA TYR A 63 6.38 13.88 3.42
C TYR A 63 4.96 13.72 3.96
N LYS A 64 4.18 14.80 4.01
CA LYS A 64 2.77 14.74 4.42
C LYS A 64 1.93 13.88 3.47
N GLU A 65 2.11 14.04 2.15
CA GLU A 65 1.42 13.19 1.17
C GLU A 65 1.84 11.71 1.31
N CYS A 66 3.10 11.44 1.66
CA CYS A 66 3.57 10.09 1.94
C CYS A 66 2.91 9.48 3.20
N GLU A 67 2.72 10.26 4.25
CA GLU A 67 2.02 9.83 5.47
C GLU A 67 0.55 9.51 5.21
N GLU A 68 -0.14 10.36 4.45
CA GLU A 68 -1.54 10.14 4.07
C GLU A 68 -1.67 8.89 3.20
N LEU A 69 -0.79 8.72 2.22
CA LEU A 69 -0.78 7.52 1.39
C LEU A 69 -0.44 6.26 2.19
N ASP A 70 0.46 6.34 3.19
CA ASP A 70 0.80 5.20 4.05
C ASP A 70 -0.42 4.72 4.84
N MET A 71 -1.19 5.65 5.42
CA MET A 71 -2.46 5.33 6.08
C MET A 71 -3.42 4.62 5.13
N LEU A 72 -3.67 5.17 3.94
CA LEU A 72 -4.61 4.59 2.97
C LEU A 72 -4.18 3.21 2.48
N VAL A 73 -2.88 2.99 2.26
CA VAL A 73 -2.34 1.66 1.89
C VAL A 73 -2.52 0.67 3.04
N ASN A 74 -2.31 1.09 4.28
CA ASN A 74 -2.52 0.24 5.45
C ASN A 74 -3.99 -0.10 5.69
N GLU A 75 -4.91 0.86 5.53
CA GLU A 75 -6.35 0.61 5.60
C GLU A 75 -6.79 -0.41 4.55
N ALA A 76 -6.34 -0.27 3.30
CA ALA A 76 -6.64 -1.23 2.24
C ALA A 76 -6.08 -2.63 2.56
N ARG A 77 -4.87 -2.70 3.12
CA ARG A 77 -4.26 -3.95 3.58
C ARG A 77 -5.08 -4.61 4.68
N GLU A 78 -5.48 -3.86 5.70
CA GLU A 78 -6.29 -4.38 6.82
C GLU A 78 -7.67 -4.84 6.38
N PHE A 79 -8.34 -4.09 5.50
CA PHE A 79 -9.61 -4.50 4.91
C PHE A 79 -9.47 -5.85 4.20
N THR A 80 -8.40 -6.01 3.44
CA THR A 80 -8.09 -7.25 2.71
C THR A 80 -7.82 -8.42 3.66
N GLU A 81 -6.97 -8.21 4.67
CA GLU A 81 -6.59 -9.26 5.62
C GLU A 81 -7.79 -9.75 6.44
N ASN A 82 -8.71 -8.84 6.77
CA ASN A 82 -9.93 -9.13 7.49
C ASN A 82 -11.05 -9.69 6.60
N TRP A 83 -10.85 -9.79 5.28
CA TRP A 83 -11.84 -10.36 4.36
C TRP A 83 -12.04 -11.86 4.61
N CYS A 84 -13.23 -12.25 5.06
CA CYS A 84 -13.62 -13.64 5.22
C CYS A 84 -14.81 -13.98 4.30
N PRO A 85 -14.66 -14.90 3.32
CA PRO A 85 -15.73 -15.25 2.39
C PRO A 85 -16.95 -15.94 3.05
N LYS A 86 -16.88 -16.32 4.34
CA LYS A 86 -17.92 -17.09 5.05
C LYS A 86 -18.96 -16.26 5.81
N MET A 87 -19.08 -14.96 5.56
CA MET A 87 -19.98 -14.07 6.34
C MET A 87 -21.47 -14.12 5.97
N SER A 88 -21.92 -15.12 5.21
CA SER A 88 -23.36 -15.36 5.00
C SER A 88 -23.72 -16.82 5.25
N LYS A 89 -23.96 -17.18 6.51
CA LYS A 89 -25.03 -18.15 6.79
C LYS A 89 -26.33 -17.35 6.81
N ILE A 90 -26.93 -17.17 5.64
CA ILE A 90 -28.36 -16.82 5.58
C ILE A 90 -29.08 -18.12 5.95
N HIS A 91 -29.66 -18.17 7.15
CA HIS A 91 -30.57 -19.22 7.60
C HIS A 91 -32.00 -18.82 7.21
#